data_AF-A0A522YK85-F1
#
_entry.id   AF-A0A522YK85-F1
#
_cell.length_a   1.000
_cell.length_b   1.000
_cell.length_c   1.000
_cell.angle_alpha   90.00
_cell.angle_beta   90.00
_cell.angle_gamma   90.00
#
_symmetry.space_group_name_H-M   'P 1'
#
loop_
_entity.id
_entity.type
_entity.pdbx_description
1 polymer ?
#
loop_
_entity_poly.entity_id
_entity_poly.type
_entity_poly.pdbx_seq_one_letter_code
_entity_poly.pdbx_strand_id
1 'polypeptide(L)' 'MKIKDTQIKVIIGDITELNVDAIVNAANNELLMGGGVAGAIKKKGGKIIEAEAVKKGPI' A
#
# COMPACT_ATOMS: atom_id res chain seq x y z
N MET A 1 5.96 -19.61 -4.90
CA MET A 1 6.96 -19.93 -5.95
C MET A 1 8.29 -19.26 -5.60
N LYS A 2 9.42 -19.75 -6.10
CA LYS A 2 10.74 -19.12 -5.93
C LYS A 2 11.26 -18.67 -7.30
N ILE A 3 11.68 -17.42 -7.42
CA ILE A 3 12.33 -16.87 -8.62
C ILE A 3 13.70 -16.35 -8.18
N LYS A 4 14.79 -17.01 -8.64
CA LYS A 4 16.15 -16.77 -8.12
C LYS A 4 16.15 -16.85 -6.59
N ASP A 5 16.60 -15.80 -5.89
CA ASP A 5 16.62 -15.73 -4.43
C ASP A 5 15.35 -15.13 -3.82
N THR A 6 14.35 -14.81 -4.65
CA THR A 6 13.10 -14.20 -4.20
C THR A 6 12.01 -15.25 -3.99
N GLN A 7 11.43 -15.28 -2.79
CA GLN A 7 10.23 -16.07 -2.50
C GLN A 7 8.97 -15.25 -2.78
N ILE A 8 8.06 -15.79 -3.59
CA ILE A 8 6.78 -15.18 -3.91
C ILE A 8 5.66 -16.04 -3.31
N LYS A 9 4.75 -15.41 -2.57
CA LYS A 9 3.56 -16.03 -1.97
C LYS A 9 2.32 -15.25 -2.40
N VAL A 10 1.21 -15.98 -2.57
CA VAL A 10 -0.13 -15.38 -2.70
C VAL A 10 -0.85 -15.67 -1.39
N ILE A 11 -1.37 -14.62 -0.77
CA ILE A 11 -2.00 -14.69 0.56
C ILE A 11 -3.38 -14.03 0.43
N ILE A 12 -4.41 -14.69 0.98
CA ILE A 12 -5.73 -14.08 1.15
C ILE A 12 -5.76 -13.42 2.51
N GLY A 13 -5.97 -12.11 2.56
CA GLY A 13 -6.03 -11.35 3.82
C GLY A 13 -6.03 -9.84 3.61
N ASP A 14 -6.03 -9.11 4.72
CA ASP A 14 -5.85 -7.66 4.75
C ASP A 14 -4.34 -7.34 4.80
N ILE A 15 -3.86 -6.58 3.80
CA ILE A 15 -2.44 -6.22 3.70
C ILE A 15 -1.97 -5.38 4.89
N THR A 16 -2.87 -4.68 5.57
CA THR A 16 -2.56 -3.81 6.72
C THR A 16 -2.30 -4.57 8.02
N GLU A 17 -2.59 -5.87 8.05
CA GLU A 17 -2.33 -6.76 9.19
C GLU A 17 -1.14 -7.69 8.96
N LEU A 18 -0.46 -7.60 7.80
CA LEU A 18 0.71 -8.42 7.49
C LEU A 18 1.94 -7.91 8.24
N ASN A 19 2.69 -8.82 8.86
CA ASN A 19 3.97 -8.52 9.48
C ASN A 19 5.09 -8.54 8.42
N VAL A 20 5.34 -7.39 7.80
CA VAL A 20 6.33 -7.19 6.74
C VAL A 20 6.99 -5.82 6.89
N ASP A 21 8.18 -5.66 6.30
CA ASP A 21 8.93 -4.40 6.39
C ASP A 21 8.28 -3.26 5.60
N ALA A 22 7.58 -3.59 4.52
CA ALA A 22 6.91 -2.60 3.66
C ALA A 22 5.68 -3.19 2.96
N ILE A 23 4.71 -2.33 2.67
CA ILE A 23 3.56 -2.62 1.82
C ILE A 23 3.49 -1.59 0.69
N VAL A 24 2.92 -1.99 -0.46
CA VAL A 24 2.81 -1.14 -1.65
C VAL A 24 1.33 -0.95 -1.98
N ASN A 25 0.93 0.31 -2.20
CA ASN A 25 -0.38 0.65 -2.73
C ASN A 25 -0.30 0.88 -4.24
N ALA A 26 -1.24 0.30 -5.00
CA ALA A 26 -1.45 0.69 -6.39
C ALA A 26 -2.12 2.08 -6.41
N ALA A 27 -1.39 3.10 -6.86
CA ALA A 27 -1.82 4.49 -6.82
C ALA A 27 -2.18 5.02 -8.22
N ASN A 28 -2.99 6.08 -8.24
CA ASN A 28 -3.18 6.93 -9.42
C ASN A 28 -2.13 8.06 -9.45
N ASN A 29 -2.07 8.83 -10.53
CA ASN A 29 -1.07 9.89 -10.73
C ASN A 29 -1.18 11.03 -9.71
N GLU A 30 -2.37 11.29 -9.16
CA GLU A 30 -2.60 12.32 -8.14
C GLU A 30 -2.17 11.86 -6.74
N LEU A 31 -1.82 10.58 -6.57
CA LEU A 31 -1.51 9.93 -5.29
C LEU A 31 -2.60 10.07 -4.21
N LEU A 32 -3.83 10.40 -4.62
CA LEU A 32 -5.00 10.48 -3.75
C LEU A 32 -5.46 9.08 -3.35
N MET A 33 -5.73 8.87 -2.06
CA MET A 33 -6.16 7.60 -1.51
C MET A 33 -7.68 7.56 -1.32
N GLY A 34 -8.36 6.92 -2.27
CA GLY A 34 -9.81 6.68 -2.21
C GLY A 34 -10.19 5.53 -1.25
N GLY A 35 -11.03 4.61 -1.76
CA GLY A 35 -11.49 3.42 -1.04
C GLY A 35 -10.61 2.17 -1.27
N GLY A 36 -11.19 0.99 -1.01
CA GLY A 36 -10.51 -0.30 -1.22
C GLY A 36 -9.24 -0.45 -0.39
N VAL A 37 -8.19 -1.02 -0.99
CA VAL A 37 -6.89 -1.25 -0.34
C VAL A 37 -6.24 0.06 0.10
N ALA A 38 -6.25 1.11 -0.75
CA ALA A 38 -5.73 2.42 -0.39
C ALA A 38 -6.47 3.01 0.83
N GLY A 39 -7.79 2.84 0.87
CA GLY A 39 -8.62 3.25 2.00
C GLY A 39 -8.30 2.48 3.29
N ALA A 40 -8.08 1.17 3.20
CA ALA A 40 -7.66 0.35 4.34
C ALA A 40 -6.31 0.81 4.90
N ILE A 41 -5.32 1.03 4.03
CA ILE A 41 -3.99 1.54 4.40
C ILE A 41 -4.11 2.91 5.08
N LYS A 42 -4.85 3.85 4.48
CA LYS A 42 -5.09 5.17 5.06
C LYS A 42 -5.80 5.09 6.41
N LYS A 43 -6.79 4.21 6.55
CA LYS A 43 -7.57 4.06 7.78
C LYS A 43 -6.69 3.52 8.91
N LYS A 44 -5.81 2.55 8.63
CA LYS A 44 -4.93 1.94 9.63
C LYS A 44 -3.71 2.83 9.97
N GLY A 45 -3.04 3.37 8.95
CA GLY A 45 -1.84 4.21 9.14
C GLY A 45 -2.14 5.68 9.47
N GLY A 46 -3.41 6.09 9.36
CA GLY A 46 -3.86 7.45 9.66
C GLY A 46 -3.79 8.41 8.47
N LYS A 47 -4.41 9.59 8.65
CA LYS A 47 -4.50 10.63 7.60
C LYS A 47 -3.14 11.10 7.07
N ILE A 48 -2.08 10.95 7.86
CA ILE A 48 -0.72 11.33 7.49
C ILE A 48 -0.24 10.58 6.24
N ILE A 49 -0.66 9.33 6.06
CA ILE A 49 -0.23 8.49 4.93
C ILE A 49 -0.65 9.12 3.59
N GLU A 50 -1.90 9.53 3.48
CA GLU A 50 -2.39 10.22 2.28
C GLU A 50 -1.79 11.63 2.16
N ALA A 51 -1.71 12.37 3.27
CA ALA A 51 -1.16 13.72 3.26
C ALA A 51 0.29 13.78 2.78
N GLU A 52 1.12 12.78 3.11
CA GLU A 52 2.49 12.68 2.60
C GLU A 52 2.55 12.21 1.15
N ALA A 53 1.66 11.31 0.74
CA ALA A 53 1.58 10.83 -0.65
C ALA A 53 1.20 11.97 -1.60
N VAL A 54 0.13 12.71 -1.30
CA VAL A 54 -0.39 13.80 -2.16
C VAL A 54 0.63 14.92 -2.35
N LYS A 55 1.50 15.20 -1.36
CA LYS A 55 2.60 16.17 -1.49
C LYS A 55 3.63 15.81 -2.56
N LYS A 56 3.67 14.54 -2.99
CA LYS A 56 4.60 14.03 -4.00
C LYS A 56 3.96 13.88 -5.38
N GLY A 57 2.64 14.10 -5.48
CA GLY A 57 1.93 14.14 -6.76
C GLY A 57 1.83 15.56 -7.30
N PRO A 58 1.35 15.73 -8.55
CA PRO A 58 1.13 14.67 -9.53
C PRO A 58 2.45 14.08 -10.05
N ILE A 59 2.43 12.81 -10.46
CA ILE A 59 3.56 12.09 -11.10
C ILE A 59 3.28 11.69 -12.55
#